data_AF-A0A166G435-F1
#
_entry.id   AF-A0A166G435-F1
#
_cell.length_a   1.000
_cell.length_b   1.000
_cell.length_c   1.000
_cell.angle_alpha   90.00
_cell.angle_beta   90.00
_cell.angle_gamma   90.00
#
_symmetry.space_group_name_H-M   'P 1'
#
loop_
_entity.id
_entity.type
_entity.pdbx_description
1 polymer ?
#
loop_
_entity_poly.entity_id
_entity_poly.type
_entity_poly.pdbx_seq_one_letter_code
_entity_poly.pdbx_strand_id
1 'polypeptide(L)'
;MRPLLKQFWQWVDHYDGLAKSRLGKAVTYAADQRMYLSRIVNDGTMDWSNNTAERTMKSLVIGRKNWLFSTSPEGARSTAIWMTIVESAKANRIDPTKYIEYILLGVSQLPTFPKKEQLAAYLPWNFKESDLEAVKRAQAGVLIPDKNEEKNAS
;
A
#
# COMPACT_ATOMS: atom_id res chain seq x y z
N MET A 1 -18.27 24.92 7.16
CA MET A 1 -18.78 23.54 6.92
C MET A 1 -19.53 22.92 8.09
N ARG A 2 -19.01 22.94 9.34
CA ARG A 2 -19.73 22.45 10.54
C ARG A 2 -21.22 22.81 10.63
N PRO A 3 -21.65 24.08 10.43
CA PRO A 3 -23.07 24.44 10.53
C PRO A 3 -23.93 23.82 9.43
N LEU A 4 -23.42 23.72 8.20
CA LEU A 4 -24.12 23.08 7.08
C LEU A 4 -24.28 21.58 7.29
N LEU A 5 -23.24 20.90 7.78
CA LEU A 5 -23.32 19.48 8.09
C LEU A 5 -24.33 19.20 9.22
N LYS A 6 -24.40 20.09 10.22
CA LYS A 6 -25.41 20.01 11.29
C LYS A 6 -26.83 20.13 10.73
N GLN A 7 -27.07 21.11 9.85
CA GLN A 7 -28.38 21.29 9.19
C GLN A 7 -28.75 20.08 8.33
N PHE A 8 -27.79 19.54 7.57
CA PHE A 8 -28.00 18.32 6.79
C PHE A 8 -28.42 17.14 7.68
N TRP A 9 -27.72 16.93 8.80
CA TRP A 9 -28.08 15.85 9.71
C TRP A 9 -29.42 16.05 10.40
N GLN A 10 -29.76 17.28 10.76
CA GLN A 10 -31.10 17.61 11.26
C GLN A 10 -32.17 17.26 10.22
N TRP A 11 -31.93 17.56 8.95
CA TRP A 11 -32.85 17.18 7.88
C TRP A 11 -32.96 15.65 7.71
N VAL A 12 -31.85 14.92 7.76
CA VAL A 12 -31.83 13.43 7.72
C VAL A 12 -32.64 12.84 8.88
N ASP A 13 -32.48 13.40 10.09
CA ASP A 13 -33.16 12.91 11.31
C ASP A 13 -34.69 13.11 11.25
N HIS A 14 -35.19 14.07 10.45
CA HIS A 14 -36.61 14.38 10.32
C HIS A 14 -37.22 13.88 9.00
N TYR A 15 -36.46 13.13 8.19
CA TYR A 15 -36.97 12.59 6.94
C TYR A 15 -37.96 11.45 7.20
N ASP A 16 -39.21 11.62 6.76
CA ASP A 16 -40.34 10.71 6.97
C ASP A 16 -40.84 10.02 5.68
N GLY A 17 -40.11 10.17 4.58
CA GLY A 17 -40.46 9.59 3.29
C GLY A 17 -40.33 8.07 3.23
N LEU A 18 -40.90 7.43 2.18
CA LEU A 18 -40.85 5.98 2.00
C LEU A 18 -39.40 5.45 2.03
N ALA A 19 -39.07 4.61 3.03
CA ALA A 19 -37.74 4.02 3.20
C ALA A 19 -37.27 3.19 1.98
N LYS A 20 -38.20 2.57 1.25
CA LYS A 20 -37.89 1.77 0.04
C LYS A 20 -37.68 2.60 -1.21
N SER A 21 -38.00 3.90 -1.19
CA SER A 21 -37.75 4.80 -2.32
C SER A 21 -36.24 5.00 -2.54
N ARG A 22 -35.86 5.48 -3.72
CA ARG A 22 -34.45 5.81 -4.01
C ARG A 22 -33.90 6.84 -3.01
N LEU A 23 -34.71 7.84 -2.65
CA LEU A 23 -34.34 8.85 -1.68
C LEU A 23 -34.26 8.26 -0.26
N GLY A 24 -35.24 7.43 0.13
CA GLY A 24 -35.23 6.75 1.43
C GLY A 24 -33.97 5.89 1.62
N LYS A 25 -33.58 5.11 0.61
CA LYS A 25 -32.31 4.35 0.63
C LYS A 25 -31.08 5.25 0.77
N ALA A 26 -31.05 6.39 0.08
CA ALA A 26 -29.94 7.33 0.16
C ALA A 26 -29.85 7.99 1.55
N VAL A 27 -30.99 8.34 2.15
CA VAL A 27 -31.08 8.89 3.51
C VAL A 27 -30.62 7.85 4.55
N THR A 28 -31.10 6.61 4.46
CA THR A 28 -30.64 5.52 5.34
C THR A 28 -29.13 5.33 5.22
N TYR A 29 -28.60 5.28 3.99
CA TYR A 29 -27.17 5.16 3.77
C TYR A 29 -26.38 6.34 4.37
N ALA A 30 -26.85 7.57 4.19
CA ALA A 30 -26.21 8.75 4.78
C ALA A 30 -26.21 8.68 6.32
N ALA A 31 -27.32 8.24 6.93
CA ALA A 31 -27.42 8.06 8.37
C ALA A 31 -26.41 7.02 8.90
N ASP A 32 -26.27 5.88 8.21
CA ASP A 32 -25.28 4.84 8.55
C ASP A 32 -23.83 5.36 8.46
N GLN A 33 -23.57 6.31 7.57
CA GLN A 33 -22.24 6.92 7.37
C GLN A 33 -21.98 8.16 8.25
N ARG A 34 -22.92 8.58 9.09
CA ARG A 34 -22.85 9.82 9.88
C ARG A 34 -21.58 9.94 10.72
N MET A 35 -21.12 8.83 11.31
CA MET A 35 -19.89 8.81 12.10
C MET A 35 -18.66 9.17 11.24
N TYR A 36 -18.53 8.56 10.07
CA TYR A 36 -17.39 8.76 9.17
C TYR A 36 -17.39 10.17 8.57
N LEU A 37 -18.54 10.62 8.05
CA LEU A 37 -18.68 11.95 7.46
C LEU A 37 -18.45 13.08 8.48
N SER A 38 -18.83 12.87 9.74
CA SER A 38 -18.57 13.83 10.81
C SER A 38 -17.09 13.91 11.19
N ARG A 39 -16.32 12.82 11.03
CA ARG A 39 -14.86 12.81 11.27
C ARG A 39 -14.11 13.69 10.26
N ILE A 40 -14.52 13.71 9.00
CA ILE A 40 -13.89 14.54 7.95
C ILE A 40 -13.94 16.04 8.31
N VAL A 41 -15.00 16.49 8.99
CA VAL A 41 -15.09 17.88 9.46
C VAL A 41 -14.20 18.16 10.67
N ASN A 42 -13.94 17.13 11.47
CA ASN A 42 -13.16 17.24 12.70
C ASN A 42 -11.65 17.10 12.43
N ASP A 43 -11.29 16.35 11.40
CA ASP A 43 -9.92 16.07 11.01
C ASP A 43 -9.61 16.68 9.63
N GLY A 44 -8.88 17.80 9.64
CA GLY A 44 -8.50 18.52 8.41
C GLY A 44 -7.44 17.81 7.57
N THR A 45 -6.92 16.66 8.02
CA THR A 45 -5.95 15.86 7.26
C THR A 45 -6.63 14.91 6.27
N MET A 46 -7.95 14.71 6.40
CA MET A 46 -8.73 13.83 5.53
C MET A 46 -9.25 14.57 4.29
N ASP A 47 -9.05 13.96 3.12
CA ASP A 47 -9.63 14.47 1.87
C ASP A 47 -11.15 14.32 1.87
N TRP A 48 -11.87 15.36 1.46
CA TRP A 48 -13.32 15.34 1.25
C TRP A 48 -13.76 14.49 0.05
N SER A 49 -12.82 14.20 -0.85
CA SER A 49 -13.09 13.45 -2.07
C SER A 49 -12.41 12.09 -2.01
N ASN A 50 -13.02 11.11 -2.64
CA ASN A 50 -12.41 9.79 -2.82
C ASN A 50 -11.37 9.77 -3.96
N ASN A 51 -11.03 10.93 -4.56
CA ASN A 51 -10.22 11.02 -5.77
C ASN A 51 -8.85 10.33 -5.61
N THR A 52 -8.23 10.49 -4.45
CA THR A 52 -6.93 9.87 -4.13
C THR A 52 -7.06 8.35 -4.15
N ALA A 53 -8.05 7.78 -3.45
CA ALA A 53 -8.25 6.34 -3.42
C ALA A 53 -8.68 5.78 -4.79
N GLU A 54 -9.55 6.49 -5.53
CA GLU A 54 -9.92 6.11 -6.89
C GLU A 54 -8.73 6.11 -7.83
N ARG A 55 -7.84 7.11 -7.73
CA ARG A 55 -6.62 7.17 -8.55
C ARG A 55 -5.70 6.00 -8.25
N THR A 56 -5.53 5.63 -6.98
CA THR A 56 -4.77 4.43 -6.58
C THR A 56 -5.42 3.16 -7.11
N MET A 57 -6.75 3.02 -7.00
CA MET A 57 -7.48 1.87 -7.54
C MET A 57 -7.43 1.79 -9.07
N LYS A 58 -7.40 2.91 -9.79
CA LYS A 58 -7.28 2.93 -11.26
C LYS A 58 -6.00 2.23 -11.72
N SER A 59 -4.88 2.41 -11.01
CA SER A 59 -3.62 1.72 -11.30
C SER A 59 -3.78 0.20 -11.21
N LEU A 60 -4.49 -0.30 -10.19
CA LEU A 60 -4.80 -1.72 -10.02
C LEU A 60 -5.71 -2.24 -11.14
N VAL A 61 -6.75 -1.48 -11.46
CA VAL A 61 -7.76 -1.86 -12.46
C VAL A 61 -7.18 -1.92 -13.87
N ILE A 62 -6.20 -1.08 -14.18
CA ILE A 62 -5.44 -1.11 -15.44
C ILE A 62 -4.44 -2.28 -15.41
N GLY A 63 -3.66 -2.42 -14.34
CA GLY A 63 -2.63 -3.45 -14.20
C GLY A 63 -3.18 -4.88 -14.28
N ARG A 64 -4.32 -5.16 -13.65
CA ARG A 64 -4.92 -6.51 -13.65
C ARG A 64 -5.26 -7.04 -15.04
N LYS A 65 -5.48 -6.18 -16.04
CA LYS A 65 -5.71 -6.61 -17.44
C LYS A 65 -4.43 -7.12 -18.11
N ASN A 66 -3.26 -6.73 -17.59
CA ASN A 66 -1.94 -7.04 -18.15
C ASN A 66 -1.12 -8.02 -17.28
N TRP A 67 -1.61 -8.38 -16.09
CA TRP A 67 -0.92 -9.33 -15.20
C TRP A 67 -1.38 -10.76 -15.46
N LEU A 68 -0.43 -11.63 -15.81
CA LEU A 68 -0.67 -13.02 -16.23
C LEU A 68 -1.44 -13.88 -15.21
N PHE A 69 -1.50 -13.47 -13.94
CA PHE A 69 -2.03 -14.26 -12.82
C PHE A 69 -3.21 -13.60 -12.10
N SER A 70 -3.86 -12.58 -12.67
CA SER A 70 -4.91 -11.82 -11.96
C SER A 70 -6.28 -12.53 -11.86
N THR A 71 -6.42 -13.75 -12.40
CA THR A 71 -7.69 -14.48 -12.52
C THR A 71 -7.94 -15.55 -11.46
N SER A 72 -6.94 -15.92 -10.64
CA SER A 72 -7.12 -16.84 -9.51
C SER A 72 -7.12 -16.10 -8.17
N PRO A 73 -7.76 -16.64 -7.11
CA PRO A 73 -7.68 -16.08 -5.76
C PRO A 73 -6.24 -15.90 -5.24
N GLU A 74 -5.36 -16.86 -5.53
CA GLU A 74 -3.95 -16.84 -5.15
C GLU A 74 -3.20 -15.72 -5.87
N GLY A 75 -3.47 -15.54 -7.16
CA GLY A 75 -2.86 -14.50 -7.95
C GLY A 75 -3.39 -13.10 -7.62
N ALA A 76 -4.67 -12.97 -7.25
CA ALA A 76 -5.23 -11.75 -6.68
C ALA A 76 -4.56 -11.39 -5.33
N ARG A 77 -4.30 -12.40 -4.48
CA ARG A 77 -3.58 -12.20 -3.22
C ARG A 77 -2.14 -11.76 -3.44
N SER A 78 -1.41 -12.42 -4.34
CA SER A 78 -0.04 -12.04 -4.72
C SER A 78 0.03 -10.61 -5.25
N THR A 79 -0.92 -10.27 -6.14
CA THR A 79 -1.07 -8.93 -6.70
C THR A 79 -1.29 -7.87 -5.61
N ALA A 80 -2.15 -8.14 -4.63
CA ALA A 80 -2.41 -7.22 -3.53
C ALA A 80 -1.16 -6.99 -2.67
N ILE A 81 -0.35 -8.03 -2.44
CA ILE A 81 0.92 -7.91 -1.70
C ILE A 81 1.88 -6.98 -2.46
N TRP A 82 2.11 -7.24 -3.76
CA TRP A 82 3.01 -6.42 -4.57
C TRP A 82 2.57 -4.95 -4.62
N MET A 83 1.27 -4.72 -4.79
CA MET A 83 0.75 -3.37 -4.83
C MET A 83 0.83 -2.66 -3.49
N THR A 84 0.68 -3.38 -2.38
CA THR A 84 0.93 -2.83 -1.05
C THR A 84 2.38 -2.34 -0.92
N ILE A 85 3.36 -3.12 -1.40
CA ILE A 85 4.79 -2.74 -1.40
C ILE A 85 5.01 -1.49 -2.26
N VAL A 86 4.51 -1.50 -3.50
CA VAL A 86 4.67 -0.39 -4.46
C VAL A 86 4.04 0.90 -3.94
N GLU A 87 2.78 0.85 -3.47
CA GLU A 87 2.07 2.04 -2.98
C GLU A 87 2.68 2.55 -1.68
N SER A 88 3.20 1.66 -0.82
CA SER A 88 3.94 2.08 0.39
C SER A 88 5.23 2.81 0.03
N ALA A 89 5.97 2.37 -1.00
CA ALA A 89 7.17 3.06 -1.48
C ALA A 89 6.82 4.47 -2.01
N LYS A 90 5.78 4.57 -2.85
CA LYS A 90 5.30 5.86 -3.38
C LYS A 90 4.85 6.81 -2.26
N ALA A 91 4.13 6.29 -1.27
CA ALA A 91 3.69 7.09 -0.11
C ALA A 91 4.88 7.67 0.69
N ASN A 92 6.02 6.97 0.69
CA ASN A 92 7.27 7.43 1.30
C ASN A 92 8.18 8.19 0.31
N ARG A 93 7.69 8.53 -0.89
CA ARG A 93 8.42 9.25 -1.96
C ARG A 93 9.68 8.53 -2.45
N ILE A 94 9.63 7.20 -2.46
CA ILE A 94 10.73 6.35 -2.92
C ILE A 94 10.41 5.81 -4.32
N ASP A 95 11.42 5.68 -5.16
CA ASP A 95 11.28 4.98 -6.45
C ASP A 95 10.92 3.50 -6.21
N PRO A 96 9.74 3.03 -6.67
CA PRO A 96 9.28 1.68 -6.38
C PRO A 96 10.20 0.58 -6.92
N THR A 97 10.87 0.82 -8.05
CA THR A 97 11.77 -0.17 -8.67
C THR A 97 12.98 -0.40 -7.78
N LYS A 98 13.62 0.68 -7.34
CA LYS A 98 14.77 0.63 -6.42
C LYS A 98 14.40 0.01 -5.08
N TYR A 99 13.22 0.31 -4.55
CA TYR A 99 12.76 -0.25 -3.29
C TYR A 99 12.48 -1.75 -3.38
N ILE A 100 11.87 -2.20 -4.47
CA ILE A 100 11.67 -3.64 -4.72
C ILE A 100 13.03 -4.34 -4.86
N GLU A 101 13.97 -3.75 -5.60
CA GLU A 101 15.32 -4.27 -5.71
C GLU A 101 15.98 -4.39 -4.33
N TYR A 102 15.93 -3.35 -3.51
CA TYR A 102 16.45 -3.36 -2.15
C TYR A 102 15.87 -4.47 -1.28
N ILE A 103 14.54 -4.63 -1.28
CA ILE A 103 13.88 -5.70 -0.51
C ILE A 103 14.32 -7.06 -1.02
N LEU A 104 14.29 -7.32 -2.33
CA LEU A 104 14.62 -8.63 -2.89
C LEU A 104 16.08 -9.01 -2.62
N LEU A 105 17.01 -8.06 -2.78
CA LEU A 105 18.42 -8.31 -2.54
C LEU A 105 18.75 -8.44 -1.06
N GLY A 106 18.14 -7.64 -0.19
CA GLY A 106 18.45 -7.61 1.24
C GLY A 106 17.72 -8.68 2.05
N VAL A 107 16.42 -8.87 1.82
CA VAL A 107 15.63 -9.89 2.54
C VAL A 107 16.10 -11.30 2.18
N SER A 108 16.61 -11.53 0.96
CA SER A 108 17.20 -12.82 0.59
C SER A 108 18.47 -13.19 1.38
N GLN A 109 19.11 -12.21 2.05
CA GLN A 109 20.25 -12.48 2.94
C GLN A 109 19.82 -12.83 4.37
N LEU A 110 18.54 -12.70 4.70
CA LEU A 110 18.03 -13.04 6.02
C LEU A 110 17.78 -14.56 6.15
N PRO A 111 17.79 -15.10 7.38
CA PRO A 111 17.39 -16.49 7.61
C PRO A 111 15.95 -16.74 7.17
N THR A 112 15.61 -17.99 6.84
CA THR A 112 14.28 -18.42 6.32
C THR A 112 13.09 -17.91 7.14
N PHE A 113 13.27 -17.74 8.44
CA PHE A 113 12.27 -17.16 9.34
C PHE A 113 12.85 -15.92 10.03
N PRO A 114 12.86 -14.77 9.35
CA PRO A 114 13.42 -13.55 9.92
C PRO A 114 12.53 -13.03 11.05
N LYS A 115 13.15 -12.51 12.10
CA LYS A 115 12.42 -11.84 13.18
C LYS A 115 11.85 -10.51 12.70
N LYS A 116 10.80 -10.03 13.37
CA LYS A 116 10.15 -8.76 13.03
C LYS A 116 11.12 -7.59 13.02
N GLU A 117 12.07 -7.58 13.95
CA GLU A 117 13.08 -6.52 14.08
C GLU A 117 14.04 -6.50 12.87
N GLN A 118 14.34 -7.67 12.30
CA GLN A 118 15.18 -7.77 11.10
C GLN A 118 14.45 -7.29 9.86
N LEU A 119 13.14 -7.59 9.75
CA LEU A 119 12.29 -7.09 8.67
C LEU A 119 12.03 -5.58 8.78
N ALA A 120 12.03 -5.03 10.00
CA ALA A 120 11.77 -3.62 10.23
C ALA A 120 12.79 -2.71 9.52
N ALA A 121 14.04 -3.16 9.36
CA ALA A 121 15.06 -2.44 8.60
C ALA A 121 14.69 -2.24 7.13
N TYR A 122 13.87 -3.14 6.56
CA TYR A 122 13.44 -3.11 5.15
C TYR A 122 12.12 -2.38 4.93
N LEU A 123 11.57 -1.73 5.96
CA LEU A 123 10.35 -0.91 5.82
C LEU A 123 10.64 0.38 5.05
N PRO A 124 9.63 0.95 4.35
CA PRO A 124 9.90 2.00 3.37
C PRO A 124 10.40 3.28 4.01
N TRP A 125 9.97 3.61 5.22
CA TRP A 125 10.49 4.78 5.95
C TRP A 125 11.94 4.64 6.46
N ASN A 126 12.51 3.43 6.39
CA ASN A 126 13.91 3.17 6.74
C ASN A 126 14.81 3.07 5.50
N PHE A 127 14.24 3.09 4.29
CA PHE A 127 15.00 2.95 3.05
C PHE A 127 15.95 4.12 2.81
N LYS A 128 17.19 3.80 2.42
CA LYS A 128 18.17 4.76 1.92
C LYS A 128 18.84 4.20 0.68
N GLU A 129 19.11 5.09 -0.29
CA GLU A 129 19.82 4.72 -1.51
C GLU A 129 21.22 4.15 -1.22
N SER A 130 21.90 4.65 -0.17
CA SER A 130 23.19 4.12 0.29
C SER A 130 23.13 2.64 0.65
N ASP A 131 22.00 2.20 1.20
CA ASP A 131 21.83 0.84 1.71
C ASP A 131 21.59 -0.12 0.55
N LEU A 132 20.88 0.32 -0.51
CA LEU A 132 20.77 -0.42 -1.76
C LEU A 132 22.14 -0.64 -2.41
N GLU A 133 22.96 0.40 -2.50
CA GLU A 133 24.30 0.29 -3.06
C GLU A 133 25.21 -0.62 -2.22
N ALA A 134 25.07 -0.59 -0.89
CA ALA A 134 25.79 -1.50 0.00
C ALA A 134 25.40 -2.96 -0.22
N VAL A 135 24.09 -3.25 -0.34
CA VAL A 135 23.58 -4.61 -0.61
C VAL A 135 24.05 -5.11 -1.98
N LYS A 136 24.03 -4.25 -3.01
CA LYS A 136 24.56 -4.57 -4.35
C LYS A 136 26.04 -4.96 -4.31
N ARG A 137 26.85 -4.19 -3.58
CA ARG A 137 28.29 -4.49 -3.40
C ARG A 137 28.51 -5.81 -2.68
N ALA A 138 27.72 -6.08 -1.63
CA ALA A 138 27.80 -7.33 -0.89
C ALA A 138 27.52 -8.54 -1.79
N GLN A 139 26.49 -8.47 -2.65
CA GLN A 139 26.21 -9.55 -3.59
C GLN A 139 27.24 -9.68 -4.72
N ALA A 140 27.77 -8.57 -5.24
CA ALA A 140 28.83 -8.60 -6.25
C ALA A 140 30.13 -9.23 -5.73
N GLY A 141 30.44 -9.04 -4.45
CA GLY A 141 31.60 -9.67 -3.78
C GLY A 141 31.44 -11.18 -3.53
N VAL A 142 30.21 -11.70 -3.49
CA VAL A 142 29.93 -13.14 -3.29
C VAL A 142 30.07 -13.95 -4.59
N LEU A 143 30.05 -13.30 -5.75
CA LEU A 143 30.10 -13.95 -7.07
C LEU A 143 31.52 -14.13 -7.66
N ILE A 144 32.58 -13.72 -6.95
CA ILE A 144 33.96 -13.99 -7.36
C ILE A 144 34.52 -15.09 -6.45
N PRO A 145 34.62 -16.36 -6.90
CA PRO A 145 35.34 -17.37 -6.12
C PRO A 145 36.81 -16.97 -6.02
N ASP A 146 37.38 -17.14 -4.83
CA ASP A 146 38.79 -16.88 -4.56
C ASP A 146 39.65 -17.72 -5.50
N LYS A 147 40.38 -17.07 -6.42
CA LYS A 147 41.31 -17.73 -7.36
C LYS A 147 42.53 -18.36 -6.66
N ASN A 148 42.60 -18.36 -5.33
CA ASN A 148 43.73 -18.88 -4.58
C ASN A 148 43.55 -20.31 -4.04
N GLU A 149 42.38 -20.94 -4.17
CA GLU A 149 42.21 -22.34 -3.70
C GLU A 149 42.72 -23.41 -4.69
N GLU A 150 42.86 -23.11 -5.99
CA GLU A 150 43.39 -24.09 -6.96
C GLU A 150 44.92 -24.26 -6.94
N LYS A 151 45.66 -23.46 -6.15
CA LYS A 151 47.14 -23.55 -6.08
C LYS A 151 47.70 -24.43 -4.97
N ASN A 152 46.86 -24.98 -4.09
CA ASN A 152 47.32 -25.82 -2.96
C ASN A 152 46.88 -27.29 -3.05
N ALA A 153 46.37 -27.73 -4.20
CA ALA A 153 46.06 -29.12 -4.49
C ALA A 153 46.96 -29.67 -5.61
N SER A 154 48.27 -29.69 -5.37
CA SER A 154 49.25 -30.43 -6.18
C SER A 154 50.27 -31.11 -5.28
#